data_AF-A0A950BJC3-F1
#
_entry.id   AF-A0A950BJC3-F1
#
_cell.length_a   1.000
_cell.length_b   1.000
_cell.length_c   1.000
_cell.angle_alpha   90.00
_cell.angle_beta   90.00
_cell.angle_gamma   90.00
#
_symmetry.space_group_name_H-M   'P 1'
#
loop_
_entity.id
_entity.type
_entity.pdbx_description
1 polymer ?
#
loop_
_entity_poly.entity_id
_entity_poly.type
_entity_poly.pdbx_seq_one_letter_code
_entity_poly.pdbx_strand_id
1 'polypeptide(L)' 'MAVNFPSIDPAQLHPVAGVTLGWAQANIRKPDRKDVLVICVDEGASVAGVFTLNRFCAAPVTVCREHLAKV' A
#
# COMPACT_ATOMS: atom_id res chain seq x y z
N MET A 1 2.21 3.43 -11.89
CA MET A 1 3.57 3.92 -11.59
C MET A 1 3.55 5.43 -11.78
N ALA A 2 4.18 6.18 -10.89
CA ALA A 2 4.28 7.63 -11.06
C ALA A 2 4.99 7.92 -12.38
N VAL A 3 4.35 8.73 -13.23
CA VAL A 3 4.92 9.19 -14.51
C VAL A 3 5.75 10.44 -14.20
N ASN A 4 6.95 10.55 -14.78
CA ASN A 4 7.89 11.64 -14.51
C ASN A 4 8.27 11.81 -13.03
N PHE A 5 8.37 10.70 -12.29
CA PHE A 5 8.83 10.77 -10.90
C PHE A 5 10.33 11.04 -10.85
N PRO A 6 10.79 12.11 -10.20
CA PRO A 6 12.22 12.40 -10.06
C PRO A 6 12.89 11.32 -9.21
N SER A 7 14.18 11.09 -9.43
CA SER A 7 14.98 10.30 -8.49
C SER A 7 15.08 11.05 -7.16
N ILE A 8 14.50 10.48 -6.11
CA ILE A 8 14.57 11.03 -4.74
C ILE A 8 15.68 10.31 -3.99
N ASP A 9 16.52 11.06 -3.29
CA ASP A 9 17.48 10.49 -2.34
C ASP A 9 16.70 9.95 -1.11
N PRO A 10 16.80 8.65 -0.77
CA PRO A 10 16.15 8.09 0.40
C PRO A 10 16.47 8.84 1.70
N ALA A 11 17.64 9.47 1.82
CA ALA A 11 18.01 10.26 2.99
C ALA A 11 17.13 11.51 3.20
N GLN A 12 16.42 11.95 2.16
CA GLN A 12 15.49 13.08 2.21
C GLN A 12 14.06 12.67 2.61
N LEU A 13 13.80 11.36 2.75
CA LEU A 13 12.48 10.88 3.15
C LEU A 13 12.32 10.96 4.67
N HIS A 14 11.44 11.84 5.12
CA HIS A 14 11.07 11.92 6.53
C HIS A 14 10.06 10.82 6.90
N PRO A 15 10.19 10.21 8.10
CA PRO A 15 9.20 9.27 8.57
C PRO A 15 7.87 9.96 8.81
N VAL A 16 6.77 9.25 8.54
CA VAL A 16 5.42 9.66 8.92
C VAL A 16 5.11 9.04 10.28
N ALA A 17 4.87 9.88 11.28
CA ALA A 17 4.50 9.40 12.61
C ALA A 17 3.22 8.56 12.54
N GLY A 18 3.21 7.41 13.23
CA GLY A 18 2.08 6.48 13.24
C GLY A 18 1.95 5.57 12.01
N VAL A 19 2.95 5.55 11.12
CA VAL A 19 2.99 4.63 9.97
C VAL A 19 4.24 3.77 10.03
N THR A 20 4.05 2.45 9.98
CA THR A 20 5.15 1.46 9.92
C THR A 20 5.07 0.66 8.64
N LEU A 21 6.21 0.50 7.95
CA LEU A 21 6.31 -0.28 6.72
C LEU A 21 7.10 -1.57 6.97
N GLY A 22 6.49 -2.72 6.67
CA GLY A 22 7.15 -4.03 6.68
C GLY A 22 7.15 -4.63 5.29
N TRP A 23 8.27 -5.19 4.84
CA TRP A 23 8.38 -5.81 3.52
C TRP A 23 9.05 -7.17 3.58
N ALA A 24 8.74 -8.02 2.60
CA ALA A 24 9.33 -9.36 2.48
C ALA A 24 9.59 -9.73 1.01
N GLN A 25 10.44 -10.75 0.82
CA GLN A 25 10.67 -11.42 -0.46
C GLN A 25 9.92 -12.76 -0.44
N ALA A 26 8.65 -12.75 -0.84
CA ALA A 26 7.79 -13.93 -0.81
C ALA A 26 7.87 -14.78 -2.09
N ASN A 27 8.68 -14.38 -3.06
CA ASN A 27 8.90 -15.07 -4.34
C ASN A 27 7.62 -15.28 -5.17
N ILE A 28 6.65 -14.35 -5.09
CA ILE A 28 5.36 -14.42 -5.77
C ILE A 28 5.54 -14.32 -7.29
N ARG A 29 6.47 -13.46 -7.75
CA ARG A 29 6.70 -13.25 -9.19
C ARG A 29 8.13 -13.49 -9.64
N LYS A 30 9.13 -13.02 -8.88
CA LYS A 30 10.55 -13.15 -9.19
C LYS A 30 11.34 -13.41 -7.91
N PRO A 31 12.37 -14.27 -7.95
CA PRO A 31 13.26 -14.44 -6.82
C PRO A 31 14.03 -13.15 -6.51
N ASP A 32 14.50 -13.04 -5.27
CA ASP A 32 15.37 -11.97 -4.77
C ASP A 32 14.78 -10.55 -4.90
N ARG A 33 13.45 -10.44 -4.90
CA ARG A 33 12.73 -9.16 -5.01
C ARG A 33 11.79 -8.97 -3.85
N LYS A 34 11.85 -7.78 -3.23
CA LYS A 34 10.80 -7.32 -2.30
C LYS A 34 9.49 -7.20 -3.08
N ASP A 35 8.53 -8.08 -2.80
CA ASP A 35 7.29 -8.23 -3.58
C ASP A 35 6.04 -8.21 -2.71
N VAL A 36 6.20 -8.20 -1.40
CA VAL A 36 5.13 -8.00 -0.41
C VAL A 36 5.46 -6.80 0.46
N LEU A 37 4.46 -5.93 0.64
CA LEU A 37 4.48 -4.78 1.55
C LEU A 37 3.26 -4.87 2.47
N VAL A 38 3.49 -4.68 3.76
CA VAL A 38 2.48 -4.47 4.78
C VAL A 38 2.68 -3.07 5.33
N ILE A 39 1.59 -2.31 5.43
CA ILE A 39 1.57 -0.98 6.03
C ILE A 39 0.72 -1.09 7.30
N CYS A 40 1.32 -0.80 8.45
CA CYS A 40 0.62 -0.65 9.70
C CYS A 40 0.35 0.83 9.94
N VAL A 41 -0.87 1.16 10.31
CA VAL A 41 -1.29 2.50 10.71
C VAL A 41 -1.76 2.41 12.14
N ASP A 42 -1.23 3.28 13.00
CA ASP A 42 -1.52 3.27 14.44
C ASP A 42 -3.00 3.51 14.73
N GLU A 43 -3.45 3.01 15.88
CA GLU A 43 -4.82 3.18 16.36
C GLU A 43 -5.20 4.66 16.51
N GLY A 44 -6.46 5.00 16.26
CA GLY A 44 -6.97 6.37 16.29
C GLY A 44 -6.76 7.16 14.99
N ALA A 45 -6.02 6.63 14.03
CA ALA A 45 -5.94 7.21 12.69
C ALA A 45 -7.25 7.04 11.90
N SER A 46 -7.49 7.94 10.95
CA SER A 46 -8.58 7.82 9.97
C SER A 46 -8.05 7.33 8.63
N VAL A 47 -8.79 6.40 8.01
CA VAL A 47 -8.44 5.83 6.70
C VAL A 47 -9.57 6.12 5.72
N ALA A 48 -9.22 6.51 4.50
CA ALA A 48 -10.14 6.67 3.38
C ALA A 48 -9.56 5.98 2.14
N GLY A 49 -10.43 5.56 1.22
CA GLY A 49 -10.03 4.85 0.02
C GLY A 49 -10.97 5.10 -1.15
N VAL A 50 -10.38 5.30 -2.32
CA VAL A 50 -11.08 5.29 -3.61
C VAL A 50 -10.69 4.05 -4.39
N PHE A 51 -11.65 3.46 -5.09
CA PHE A 51 -11.48 2.19 -5.77
C PHE A 51 -11.74 2.34 -7.27
N THR A 52 -11.11 1.48 -8.07
CA THR A 52 -11.36 1.45 -9.51
C THR A 52 -12.84 1.20 -9.81
N LEU A 53 -13.38 1.93 -10.79
CA LEU A 53 -14.74 1.75 -11.30
C LEU A 53 -14.84 0.65 -12.37
N ASN A 54 -13.70 0.03 -12.73
CA ASN A 54 -13.69 -1.03 -13.73
C ASN A 54 -14.52 -2.22 -13.24
N ARG A 55 -15.47 -2.66 -14.08
CA ARG A 55 -16.35 -3.81 -13.80
C ARG A 55 -15.57 -5.12 -13.58
N PHE A 56 -14.39 -5.26 -14.18
CA PHE A 56 -13.46 -6.37 -13.97
C PHE A 56 -12.42 -6.04 -12.88
N CYS A 57 -12.86 -5.50 -11.74
CA CYS A 57 -11.97 -5.24 -10.62
C CYS A 57 -11.49 -6.54 -9.96
N ALA A 58 -10.26 -6.55 -9.46
CA ALA A 58 -9.70 -7.73 -8.80
C ALA A 58 -10.34 -7.96 -7.42
N ALA A 59 -10.34 -9.22 -6.96
CA ALA A 59 -10.91 -9.61 -5.66
C ALA A 59 -10.47 -8.74 -4.47
N PRO A 60 -9.19 -8.30 -4.35
CA PRO A 60 -8.77 -7.43 -3.25
C PRO A 60 -9.52 -6.09 -3.19
N VAL A 61 -9.98 -5.57 -4.32
CA VAL A 61 -10.75 -4.31 -4.36
C VAL A 61 -12.07 -4.48 -3.60
N THR A 62 -12.71 -5.64 -3.72
CA THR A 62 -13.95 -5.95 -2.98
C THR A 62 -13.70 -6.06 -1.48
N VAL A 63 -12.66 -6.80 -1.08
CA VAL A 63 -12.27 -6.94 0.34
C VAL A 63 -11.98 -5.57 0.98
N CYS A 64 -11.24 -4.70 0.28
CA CYS A 64 -10.93 -3.37 0.81
C CYS A 64 -12.18 -2.49 0.96
N ARG A 65 -13.14 -2.53 0.02
CA ARG A 65 -14.42 -1.82 0.15
C ARG A 65 -15.21 -2.29 1.35
N GLU A 66 -15.32 -3.61 1.55
CA GLU A 66 -16.05 -4.20 2.66
C GLU A 66 -15.43 -3.85 4.02
N HIS A 67 -14.10 -3.84 4.12
CA HIS A 67 -13.44 -3.41 5.36
C HIS A 67 -13.64 -1.92 5.61
N LEU A 68 -13.46 -1.07 4.60
CA LEU A 68 -13.60 0.38 4.78
C LEU A 68 -15.02 0.81 5.15
N ALA A 69 -16.05 0.08 4.69
CA ALA A 69 -17.44 0.34 5.04
C ALA A 69 -17.83 -0.07 6.48
N LYS A 70 -16.95 -0.80 7.19
CA LYS A 70 -17.17 -1.23 8.58
C LYS A 70 -16.47 -0.34 9.61
N VAL A 71 -15.60 0.57 9.15
CA VAL A 71 -14.89 1.53 10.00
C VAL A 71 -15.76 2.74 10.27
#